data_AF-A0ABD2TXK3-F1
#
_entry.id   AF-A0ABD2TXK3-F1
#
_cell.length_a   1.000
_cell.length_b   1.000
_cell.length_c   1.000
_cell.angle_alpha   90.00
_cell.angle_beta   90.00
_cell.angle_gamma   90.00
#
_symmetry.space_group_name_H-M   'P 1'
#
loop_
_entity.id
_entity.type
_entity.pdbx_description
1 polymer ?
#
loop_
_entity_poly.entity_id
_entity_poly.type
_entity_poly.pdbx_seq_one_letter_code
_entity_poly.pdbx_strand_id
1 'polypeptide(L)'
;MSFKNKQELDIALKIACVKKDFRLKKVINLCSVYCVKCEHLECKWWLRAVKVENSDRFYIKKYEKMHTCGSEHLTSHNPHATTKVIGAYFKDRYPEGKGPSTKDLKNSIRIELGCKVSYWKVWMGSEIAKSLVRGTHEHGYGVIDVYSHMLRTSNPGSKTALKIDENGRFKYFFVAYGAWILGFAQMRKVIAVDGTFLRSKYGGVLLSAVAQDAESYFSGGILHSRL
;
A
#
# COMPACT_ATOMS: atom_id res chain seq x y z
N MET A 1 -19.04 -9.44 14.68
CA MET A 1 -17.92 -8.85 13.92
C MET A 1 -17.33 -9.90 12.98
N SER A 2 -17.17 -9.58 11.69
CA SER A 2 -16.60 -10.46 10.67
C SER A 2 -15.42 -9.80 9.95
N PHE A 3 -14.48 -10.59 9.47
CA PHE A 3 -13.25 -10.20 8.78
C PHE A 3 -13.22 -10.88 7.41
N LYS A 4 -12.64 -10.23 6.39
CA LYS A 4 -12.55 -10.76 5.02
C LYS A 4 -11.76 -12.06 4.95
N ASN A 5 -10.71 -12.17 5.77
CA ASN A 5 -9.89 -13.37 5.87
C ASN A 5 -9.14 -13.47 7.20
N LYS A 6 -8.46 -14.59 7.41
CA LYS A 6 -7.65 -14.86 8.61
C LYS A 6 -6.52 -13.83 8.81
N GLN A 7 -5.93 -13.32 7.73
CA GLN A 7 -4.86 -12.34 7.81
C GLN A 7 -5.36 -11.00 8.34
N GLU A 8 -6.52 -10.53 7.88
CA GLU A 8 -7.15 -9.31 8.39
C GLU A 8 -7.51 -9.46 9.88
N LEU A 9 -8.07 -10.61 10.27
CA LEU A 9 -8.32 -10.94 11.67
C LEU A 9 -7.03 -10.89 12.51
N ASP A 10 -5.95 -11.54 12.06
CA ASP A 10 -4.66 -11.57 12.77
C ASP A 10 -4.05 -10.16 12.93
N ILE A 11 -4.14 -9.33 11.88
CA ILE A 11 -3.69 -7.92 11.94
C ILE A 11 -4.54 -7.14 12.95
N ALA A 12 -5.87 -7.26 12.91
CA ALA A 12 -6.75 -6.55 13.83
C ALA A 12 -6.51 -6.95 15.29
N LEU A 13 -6.29 -8.25 15.55
CA LEU A 13 -5.93 -8.74 16.87
C LEU A 13 -4.60 -8.16 17.34
N LYS A 14 -3.57 -8.16 16.49
CA LYS A 14 -2.27 -7.59 16.83
C LYS A 14 -2.31 -6.06 17.04
N ILE A 15 -3.16 -5.33 16.32
CA ILE A 15 -3.41 -3.91 16.60
C ILE A 15 -3.99 -3.76 18.02
N ALA A 16 -4.96 -4.59 18.40
CA ALA A 16 -5.52 -4.58 19.76
C ALA A 16 -4.45 -4.91 20.82
N CYS A 17 -3.54 -5.83 20.52
CA CYS A 17 -2.40 -6.17 21.38
C CYS A 17 -1.45 -5.01 21.60
N VAL A 18 -1.16 -4.23 20.56
CA VAL A 18 -0.30 -3.06 20.70
C VAL A 18 -1.03 -1.94 21.44
N LYS A 19 -2.33 -1.74 21.19
CA LYS A 19 -3.14 -0.70 21.87
C LYS A 19 -3.32 -0.93 23.37
N LYS A 20 -3.60 -2.16 23.76
CA LYS A 20 -3.84 -2.54 25.17
C LYS A 20 -2.59 -3.09 25.84
N ASP A 21 -1.46 -3.02 25.12
CA ASP A 21 -0.17 -3.61 25.46
C ASP A 21 -0.30 -5.00 26.09
N PHE A 22 -0.53 -6.04 25.29
CA PHE A 22 -0.44 -7.42 25.76
C PHE A 22 0.12 -8.31 24.65
N ARG A 23 0.48 -9.54 25.00
CA ARG A 23 1.02 -10.52 24.05
C ARG A 23 0.04 -11.66 23.81
N LEU A 24 -0.10 -12.07 22.55
CA LEU A 24 -0.89 -13.22 22.15
C LEU A 24 -0.05 -14.48 22.07
N LYS A 25 -0.64 -15.57 22.59
CA LYS A 25 -0.23 -16.93 22.30
C LYS A 25 -1.29 -17.59 21.41
N LYS A 26 -0.84 -18.17 20.29
CA LYS A 26 -1.71 -18.97 19.40
C LYS A 26 -1.99 -20.31 20.06
N VAL A 27 -3.26 -20.71 20.07
CA VAL A 27 -3.69 -22.00 20.62
C VAL A 27 -4.14 -22.94 19.51
N ILE A 28 -4.92 -22.43 18.55
CA ILE A 28 -5.34 -23.18 17.36
C ILE A 28 -5.10 -22.29 16.13
N ASN A 29 -4.44 -22.85 15.12
CA ASN A 29 -4.06 -22.12 13.91
C ASN A 29 -4.36 -22.92 12.64
N LEU A 30 -5.63 -23.26 12.41
CA LEU A 30 -6.09 -24.04 11.25
C LEU A 30 -6.66 -23.13 10.17
N CYS A 31 -6.89 -23.66 8.96
CA CYS A 31 -7.52 -22.92 7.86
C CYS A 31 -9.00 -22.57 8.14
N SER A 32 -9.68 -23.31 9.02
CA SER A 32 -11.08 -23.11 9.37
C SER A 32 -11.30 -22.52 10.77
N VAL A 33 -10.31 -22.60 11.67
CA VAL A 33 -10.43 -22.19 13.07
C VAL A 33 -9.16 -21.47 13.52
N TYR A 34 -9.34 -20.31 14.16
CA TYR A 34 -8.26 -19.54 14.76
C TYR A 34 -8.58 -19.22 16.22
N CYS A 35 -7.77 -19.74 17.14
CA CYS A 35 -7.89 -19.48 18.57
C CYS A 35 -6.60 -18.85 19.11
N VAL A 36 -6.77 -17.79 19.89
CA VAL A 36 -5.68 -17.07 20.53
C VAL A 36 -6.04 -16.77 21.98
N LYS A 37 -5.03 -16.68 22.84
CA LYS A 37 -5.18 -16.27 24.24
C LYS A 37 -4.08 -15.28 24.62
N CYS A 38 -4.23 -14.63 25.76
CA CYS A 38 -3.14 -13.87 26.34
C CYS A 38 -1.99 -14.81 26.72
N GLU A 39 -0.75 -14.38 26.51
CA GLU A 39 0.44 -15.17 26.78
C GLU A 39 0.70 -15.36 28.28
N HIS A 40 0.25 -14.43 29.12
CA HIS A 40 0.42 -14.49 30.56
C HIS A 40 -0.27 -15.72 31.16
N LEU A 41 0.46 -16.45 32.01
CA LEU A 41 -0.04 -17.62 32.73
C LEU A 41 -1.25 -17.16 33.56
N GLU A 42 -2.39 -17.85 33.46
CA GLU A 42 -3.63 -17.50 34.18
C GLU A 42 -4.45 -16.30 33.69
N CYS A 43 -4.03 -15.63 32.61
CA CYS A 43 -4.88 -14.61 31.99
C CYS A 43 -6.10 -15.24 31.31
N LYS A 44 -7.31 -14.80 31.70
CA LYS A 44 -8.58 -15.32 31.16
C LYS A 44 -8.92 -14.83 29.75
N TRP A 45 -8.23 -13.80 29.24
CA TRP A 45 -8.50 -13.25 27.91
C TRP A 45 -8.27 -14.31 26.83
N TRP A 46 -9.28 -14.49 25.98
CA TRP A 46 -9.31 -15.55 24.97
C TRP A 46 -10.21 -15.17 23.80
N LEU A 47 -9.86 -15.59 22.59
CA LEU A 47 -10.70 -15.44 21.41
C LEU A 47 -10.68 -16.69 20.53
N ARG A 48 -11.86 -17.08 20.04
CA ARG A 48 -12.03 -18.10 19.00
C ARG A 48 -12.80 -17.51 17.82
N ALA A 49 -12.20 -17.58 16.64
CA ALA A 49 -12.81 -17.27 15.37
C ALA A 49 -12.90 -18.50 14.47
N VAL A 50 -13.92 -18.51 13.60
CA VAL A 50 -14.21 -19.62 12.68
C VAL A 50 -14.43 -19.06 11.28
N LYS A 51 -13.98 -19.80 10.27
CA LYS A 51 -14.18 -19.50 8.85
C LYS A 51 -15.65 -19.76 8.48
N VAL A 52 -16.25 -18.87 7.69
CA VAL A 52 -17.58 -19.06 7.12
C VAL A 52 -17.51 -20.13 6.02
N GLU A 53 -18.49 -21.03 5.96
CA GLU A 53 -18.54 -22.03 4.90
C GLU A 53 -18.54 -21.38 3.51
N ASN A 54 -17.79 -21.98 2.58
CA ASN A 54 -17.67 -21.51 1.20
C ASN A 54 -17.21 -20.04 1.04
N SER A 55 -16.53 -19.48 2.04
CA SER A 55 -15.99 -18.11 2.00
C SER A 55 -14.68 -17.99 2.76
N ASP A 56 -13.78 -17.09 2.37
CA ASP A 56 -12.56 -16.80 3.14
C ASP A 56 -12.81 -16.03 4.43
N ARG A 57 -14.04 -15.56 4.66
CA ARG A 57 -14.40 -14.74 5.79
C ARG A 57 -14.27 -15.48 7.12
N PHE A 58 -13.84 -14.76 8.15
CA PHE A 58 -13.81 -15.25 9.52
C PHE A 58 -14.75 -14.42 10.39
N TYR A 59 -15.40 -15.04 11.37
CA TYR A 59 -16.16 -14.33 12.39
C TYR A 59 -15.77 -14.81 13.78
N ILE A 60 -15.92 -13.92 14.77
CA ILE A 60 -15.63 -14.24 16.17
C ILE A 60 -16.79 -15.07 16.71
N LYS A 61 -16.52 -16.34 17.06
CA LYS A 61 -17.50 -17.28 17.62
C LYS A 61 -17.56 -17.22 19.14
N LYS A 62 -16.41 -17.05 19.80
CA LYS A 62 -16.32 -16.85 21.26
C LYS A 62 -15.27 -15.79 21.57
N TYR A 63 -15.56 -14.92 22.54
CA TYR A 63 -14.64 -13.87 22.96
C TYR A 63 -14.80 -13.61 24.46
N GLU A 64 -13.74 -13.92 25.20
CA GLU A 64 -13.56 -13.49 26.58
C GLU A 64 -12.72 -12.22 26.57
N LYS A 65 -13.34 -11.11 26.96
CA LYS A 65 -12.78 -9.76 26.85
C LYS A 65 -11.93 -9.38 28.07
N MET A 66 -12.12 -10.05 29.20
CA MET A 66 -11.47 -9.66 30.45
C MET A 66 -10.03 -10.16 30.50
N HIS A 67 -9.10 -9.23 30.64
CA HIS A 67 -7.75 -9.54 31.08
C HIS A 67 -7.74 -9.64 32.60
N THR A 68 -7.16 -10.72 33.13
CA THR A 68 -6.85 -10.87 34.56
C THR A 68 -5.36 -10.63 34.85
N CYS A 69 -4.54 -10.43 33.82
CA CYS A 69 -3.15 -10.02 33.98
C CYS A 69 -3.06 -8.52 34.28
N GLY A 70 -2.24 -8.15 35.25
CA GLY A 70 -1.88 -6.76 35.53
C GLY A 70 -0.89 -6.18 34.51
N SER A 71 -0.54 -4.92 34.70
CA SER A 71 0.40 -4.19 33.83
C SER A 71 1.87 -4.52 34.09
N GLU A 72 2.18 -5.44 35.00
CA GLU A 72 3.53 -5.70 35.50
C GLU A 72 4.44 -6.38 34.48
N HIS A 73 3.85 -7.12 33.53
CA HIS A 73 4.59 -7.79 32.45
C HIS A 73 4.71 -6.93 31.19
N LEU A 74 4.22 -5.69 31.26
CA LEU A 74 4.17 -4.78 30.13
C LEU A 74 5.52 -4.14 29.93
N THR A 75 6.01 -4.24 28.71
CA THR A 75 7.29 -3.69 28.31
C THR A 75 7.03 -2.62 27.29
N SER A 76 7.80 -1.53 27.33
CA SER A 76 7.74 -0.50 26.28
C SER A 76 8.00 -1.04 24.87
N HIS A 77 8.41 -2.30 24.70
CA HIS A 77 8.49 -2.98 23.41
C HIS A 77 7.41 -4.06 23.28
N ASN A 78 6.47 -3.88 22.35
CA ASN A 78 5.49 -4.91 22.02
C ASN A 78 5.92 -5.68 20.75
N PRO A 79 6.12 -7.01 20.80
CA PRO A 79 6.55 -7.79 19.64
C PRO A 79 5.52 -7.81 18.50
N HIS A 80 4.24 -7.51 18.80
CA HIS A 80 3.18 -7.44 17.80
C HIS A 80 3.19 -6.12 17.02
N ALA A 81 3.99 -5.12 17.43
CA ALA A 81 4.27 -3.89 16.67
C ALA A 81 5.20 -4.16 15.48
N THR A 82 4.74 -5.03 14.58
CA THR A 82 5.38 -5.38 13.31
C THR A 82 5.11 -4.30 12.25
N THR A 83 5.92 -4.24 11.20
CA THR A 83 5.74 -3.28 10.09
C THR A 83 4.36 -3.38 9.45
N LYS A 84 3.82 -4.61 9.27
CA LYS A 84 2.47 -4.85 8.75
C LYS A 84 1.37 -4.30 9.66
N VAL A 85 1.53 -4.46 10.99
CA VAL A 85 0.57 -3.95 11.98
C VAL A 85 0.61 -2.43 12.04
N ILE A 86 1.80 -1.83 12.01
CA ILE A 86 1.99 -0.37 11.94
C ILE A 86 1.36 0.18 10.65
N GLY A 87 1.63 -0.45 9.51
CA GLY A 87 1.08 -0.02 8.23
C GLY A 87 -0.44 -0.12 8.18
N ALA A 88 -1.02 -1.20 8.70
CA ALA A 88 -2.47 -1.34 8.80
C ALA A 88 -3.10 -0.35 9.80
N TYR A 89 -2.41 -0.03 10.91
CA TYR A 89 -2.88 0.93 11.91
C TYR A 89 -2.92 2.37 11.36
N PHE A 90 -1.93 2.75 10.55
CA PHE A 90 -1.83 4.10 9.99
C PHE A 90 -2.39 4.26 8.58
N LYS A 91 -2.90 3.20 7.94
CA LYS A 91 -3.41 3.26 6.55
C LYS A 91 -4.39 4.44 6.33
N ASP A 92 -5.26 4.70 7.30
CA ASP A 92 -6.29 5.73 7.20
C ASP A 92 -5.74 7.15 7.40
N ARG A 93 -4.46 7.30 7.82
CA ARG A 93 -3.74 8.58 7.86
C ARG A 93 -3.03 8.94 6.55
N TYR A 94 -3.18 8.10 5.52
CA TYR A 94 -2.60 8.32 4.19
C TYR A 94 -3.69 8.51 3.14
N PRO A 95 -4.57 9.54 3.24
CA PRO A 95 -5.50 9.84 2.16
C PRO A 95 -4.73 10.08 0.86
N GLU A 96 -5.16 9.41 -0.20
CA GLU A 96 -4.46 9.42 -1.49
C GLU A 96 -2.97 9.08 -1.39
N GLY A 97 -2.51 8.34 -0.37
CA GLY A 97 -1.10 7.99 -0.14
C GLY A 97 -0.17 9.13 0.27
N LYS A 98 -0.70 10.32 0.62
CA LYS A 98 0.04 11.39 1.29
C LYS A 98 -0.30 11.36 2.77
N GLY A 99 0.69 11.52 3.64
CA GLY A 99 0.44 11.44 5.09
C GLY A 99 1.64 11.86 5.93
N PRO A 100 1.57 11.64 7.25
CA PRO A 100 2.54 12.14 8.22
C PRO A 100 3.97 11.67 7.94
N SER A 101 4.94 12.44 8.45
CA SER A 101 6.35 12.04 8.39
C SER A 101 6.61 10.82 9.29
N THR A 102 7.68 10.07 9.01
CA THR A 102 8.11 8.95 9.87
C THR A 102 8.36 9.38 11.31
N LYS A 103 8.85 10.62 11.51
CA LYS A 103 9.10 11.19 12.85
C LYS A 103 7.78 11.39 13.61
N ASP A 104 6.78 11.96 12.94
CA ASP A 104 5.46 12.19 13.54
C ASP A 104 4.74 10.88 13.83
N LEU A 105 4.85 9.88 12.94
CA LEU A 105 4.33 8.55 13.19
C LEU A 105 5.00 7.88 14.39
N LYS A 106 6.33 7.97 14.50
CA LYS A 106 7.06 7.39 15.64
C LYS A 106 6.63 8.02 16.95
N ASN A 107 6.43 9.34 16.97
CA ASN A 107 5.89 10.06 18.12
C ASN A 107 4.44 9.63 18.42
N SER A 108 3.61 9.48 17.38
CA SER A 108 2.23 9.01 17.51
C SER A 108 2.15 7.61 18.13
N ILE A 109 2.99 6.65 17.68
CA ILE A 109 3.06 5.32 18.30
C ILE A 109 3.43 5.41 19.78
N ARG A 110 4.42 6.25 20.12
CA ARG A 110 4.86 6.41 21.51
C ARG A 110 3.74 6.99 22.40
N ILE A 111 3.03 8.01 21.93
CA ILE A 111 2.01 8.72 22.69
C ILE A 111 0.69 7.92 22.74
N GLU A 112 0.22 7.42 21.61
CA GLU A 112 -1.09 6.76 21.50
C GLU A 112 -1.06 5.29 21.93
N LEU A 113 0.07 4.60 21.72
CA LEU A 113 0.19 3.16 21.93
C LEU A 113 1.16 2.79 23.07
N GLY A 114 1.83 3.76 23.68
CA GLY A 114 2.83 3.51 24.73
C GLY A 114 4.05 2.69 24.28
N CYS A 115 4.19 2.42 22.98
CA CYS A 115 5.16 1.47 22.44
C CYS A 115 6.37 2.18 21.82
N LYS A 116 7.58 1.74 22.16
CA LYS A 116 8.84 2.11 21.53
C LYS A 116 9.12 1.21 20.34
N VAL A 117 9.22 1.83 19.17
CA VAL A 117 9.51 1.18 17.89
C VAL A 117 10.69 1.86 17.22
N SER A 118 11.55 1.08 16.54
CA SER A 118 12.68 1.62 15.79
C SER A 118 12.21 2.49 14.62
N TYR A 119 13.00 3.50 14.26
CA TYR A 119 12.68 4.38 13.13
C TYR A 119 12.43 3.60 11.83
N TRP A 120 13.30 2.63 11.54
CA TRP A 120 13.19 1.78 10.35
C TRP A 120 11.87 1.00 10.30
N LYS A 121 11.39 0.45 11.42
CA LYS A 121 10.09 -0.25 11.48
C LYS A 121 8.92 0.70 11.17
N VAL A 122 9.00 1.95 11.66
CA VAL A 122 7.97 2.97 11.38
C VAL A 122 8.00 3.38 9.92
N TRP A 123 9.20 3.58 9.35
CA TRP A 123 9.37 3.90 7.93
C TRP A 123 8.85 2.77 7.03
N MET A 124 9.22 1.52 7.30
CA MET A 124 8.67 0.38 6.57
C MET A 124 7.15 0.25 6.74
N GLY A 125 6.63 0.56 7.94
CA GLY A 125 5.20 0.61 8.19
C GLY A 125 4.49 1.68 7.36
N SER A 126 5.07 2.86 7.21
CA SER A 126 4.48 3.93 6.38
C SER A 126 4.48 3.59 4.89
N GLU A 127 5.52 2.92 4.37
CA GLU A 127 5.53 2.42 3.00
C GLU A 127 4.45 1.34 2.77
N ILE A 128 4.21 0.47 3.76
CA ILE A 128 3.10 -0.49 3.71
C ILE A 128 1.76 0.24 3.75
N ALA A 129 1.58 1.25 4.61
CA ALA A 129 0.36 2.04 4.69
C ALA A 129 0.02 2.70 3.34
N LYS A 130 1.01 3.32 2.69
CA LYS A 130 0.86 3.90 1.35
C LYS A 130 0.47 2.84 0.32
N SER A 131 1.12 1.67 0.37
CA SER A 131 0.84 0.56 -0.54
C SER A 131 -0.57 -0.03 -0.36
N LEU A 132 -1.10 -0.02 0.86
CA LEU A 132 -2.48 -0.45 1.14
C LEU A 132 -3.53 0.51 0.55
N VAL A 133 -3.19 1.79 0.36
CA VAL A 133 -4.10 2.81 -0.20
C VAL A 133 -3.95 2.93 -1.72
N ARG A 134 -2.71 3.05 -2.23
CA ARG A 134 -2.43 3.28 -3.66
C ARG A 134 -2.22 2.00 -4.47
N GLY A 135 -2.14 0.85 -3.81
CA GLY A 135 -1.62 -0.37 -4.41
C GLY A 135 -0.09 -0.41 -4.41
N THR A 136 0.46 -1.52 -4.88
CA THR A 136 1.91 -1.72 -4.97
C THR A 136 2.43 -1.27 -6.34
N HIS A 137 3.70 -0.90 -6.39
CA HIS A 137 4.37 -0.56 -7.66
C HIS A 137 4.33 -1.76 -8.62
N GLU A 138 4.55 -2.96 -8.08
CA GLU A 138 4.52 -4.24 -8.81
C GLU A 138 3.15 -4.49 -9.44
N HIS A 139 2.06 -4.21 -8.72
CA HIS A 139 0.72 -4.29 -9.29
C HIS A 139 0.52 -3.26 -10.40
N GLY A 140 0.98 -2.02 -10.20
CA GLY A 140 0.95 -0.97 -11.21
C GLY A 140 1.63 -1.38 -12.52
N TYR A 141 2.83 -1.98 -12.44
CA TYR A 141 3.53 -2.51 -13.62
C TYR A 141 2.81 -3.71 -14.25
N GLY A 142 2.22 -4.58 -13.42
CA GLY A 142 1.51 -5.78 -13.87
C GLY A 142 0.19 -5.52 -14.58
N VAL A 143 -0.34 -4.29 -14.56
CA VAL A 143 -1.59 -3.93 -15.26
C VAL A 143 -1.39 -2.94 -16.41
N ILE A 144 -0.14 -2.61 -16.79
CA ILE A 144 0.14 -1.62 -17.85
C ILE A 144 -0.39 -2.09 -19.20
N ASP A 145 -0.38 -3.39 -19.48
CA ASP A 145 -0.93 -3.99 -20.69
C ASP A 145 -2.45 -3.77 -20.79
N VAL A 146 -3.18 -4.04 -19.70
CA VAL A 146 -4.63 -3.79 -19.58
C VAL A 146 -4.91 -2.30 -19.69
N TYR A 147 -4.14 -1.46 -18.99
CA TYR A 147 -4.24 -0.01 -19.07
C TYR A 147 -4.02 0.50 -20.51
N SER A 148 -3.01 -0.04 -21.20
CA SER A 148 -2.69 0.29 -22.60
C SER A 148 -3.83 -0.07 -23.55
N HIS A 149 -4.46 -1.22 -23.34
CA HIS A 149 -5.64 -1.62 -24.10
C HIS A 149 -6.84 -0.70 -23.85
N MET A 150 -7.14 -0.40 -22.58
CA MET A 150 -8.23 0.50 -22.21
C MET A 150 -8.01 1.91 -22.74
N LEU A 151 -6.78 2.43 -22.68
CA LEU A 151 -6.44 3.77 -23.16
C LEU A 151 -6.73 3.91 -24.65
N ARG A 152 -6.33 2.93 -25.48
CA ARG A 152 -6.59 2.93 -26.92
C ARG A 152 -8.07 2.78 -27.25
N THR A 153 -8.80 2.01 -26.45
CA THR A 153 -10.24 1.78 -26.66
C THR A 153 -11.05 3.02 -26.30
N SER A 154 -10.76 3.66 -25.15
CA SER A 154 -11.44 4.86 -24.70
C SER A 154 -11.02 6.13 -25.47
N ASN A 155 -9.82 6.15 -26.05
CA ASN A 155 -9.32 7.28 -26.84
C ASN A 155 -8.86 6.78 -28.22
N PRO A 156 -9.79 6.58 -29.17
CA PRO A 156 -9.45 6.17 -30.52
C PRO A 156 -8.38 7.06 -31.16
N GLY A 157 -7.48 6.46 -31.93
CA GLY A 157 -6.33 7.14 -32.53
C GLY A 157 -5.10 7.25 -31.63
N SER A 158 -5.22 6.98 -30.33
CA SER A 158 -4.07 6.94 -29.42
C SER A 158 -3.10 5.81 -29.75
N LYS A 159 -1.80 6.07 -29.58
CA LYS A 159 -0.71 5.11 -29.76
C LYS A 159 -0.06 4.82 -28.42
N THR A 160 0.19 3.54 -28.16
CA THR A 160 0.90 3.12 -26.96
C THR A 160 1.92 2.04 -27.30
N ALA A 161 3.04 2.00 -26.59
CA ALA A 161 4.05 0.94 -26.74
C ALA A 161 4.63 0.56 -25.38
N LEU A 162 4.49 -0.71 -25.00
CA LEU A 162 5.10 -1.27 -23.80
C LEU A 162 6.34 -2.07 -24.22
N LYS A 163 7.50 -1.75 -23.65
CA LYS A 163 8.72 -2.53 -23.84
C LYS A 163 9.15 -3.17 -22.53
N ILE A 164 9.43 -4.46 -22.64
CA ILE A 164 9.96 -5.31 -21.59
C ILE A 164 11.33 -5.82 -22.08
N ASP A 165 12.25 -6.08 -21.15
CA ASP A 165 13.53 -6.73 -21.43
C ASP A 165 13.40 -8.26 -21.54
N GLU A 166 14.52 -8.92 -21.80
CA GLU A 166 14.61 -10.38 -21.95
C GLU A 166 14.25 -11.13 -20.65
N ASN A 167 14.35 -10.46 -19.50
CA ASN A 167 14.05 -11.02 -18.18
C ASN A 167 12.62 -10.72 -17.72
N GLY A 168 11.75 -10.21 -18.60
CA GLY A 168 10.39 -9.84 -18.22
C GLY A 168 10.31 -8.54 -17.41
N ARG A 169 11.36 -7.72 -17.37
CA ARG A 169 11.39 -6.45 -16.61
C ARG A 169 10.95 -5.28 -17.47
N PHE A 170 10.18 -4.39 -16.87
CA PHE A 170 9.75 -3.15 -17.49
C PHE A 170 10.95 -2.31 -17.97
N LYS A 171 10.92 -1.86 -19.23
CA LYS A 171 11.89 -0.90 -19.79
C LYS A 171 11.26 0.46 -20.04
N TYR A 172 10.11 0.50 -20.71
CA TYR A 172 9.36 1.74 -20.89
C TYR A 172 7.92 1.48 -21.26
N PHE A 173 7.10 2.49 -21.00
CA PHE A 173 5.76 2.60 -21.54
C PHE A 173 5.64 3.94 -22.24
N PHE A 174 5.22 3.87 -23.50
CA PHE A 174 4.96 5.00 -24.37
C PHE A 174 3.47 5.23 -24.52
N VAL A 175 3.06 6.50 -24.46
CA VAL A 175 1.68 6.94 -24.71
C VAL A 175 1.71 8.24 -25.51
N ALA A 176 0.94 8.26 -26.59
CA ALA A 176 0.57 9.46 -27.34
C ALA A 176 -0.93 9.42 -27.60
N TYR A 177 -1.70 10.36 -27.05
CA TYR A 177 -3.14 10.40 -27.27
C TYR A 177 -3.46 10.83 -28.71
N GLY A 178 -4.54 10.30 -29.27
CA GLY A 178 -4.96 10.60 -30.65
C GLY A 178 -5.11 12.11 -30.90
N ALA A 179 -5.71 12.82 -29.94
CA ALA A 179 -5.84 14.28 -29.98
C ALA A 179 -4.47 14.99 -30.05
N TRP A 180 -3.47 14.50 -29.30
CA TRP A 180 -2.13 15.09 -29.34
C TRP A 180 -1.43 14.80 -30.66
N ILE A 181 -1.57 13.60 -31.21
CA ILE A 181 -0.97 13.26 -32.52
C ILE A 181 -1.50 14.20 -33.61
N LEU A 182 -2.81 14.46 -33.62
CA LEU A 182 -3.42 15.40 -34.54
C LEU A 182 -2.97 16.84 -34.31
N GLY A 183 -2.90 17.27 -33.04
CA GLY A 183 -2.44 18.61 -32.67
C GLY A 183 -0.99 18.85 -33.08
N PHE A 184 -0.09 17.91 -32.77
CA PHE A 184 1.34 18.00 -33.11
C PHE A 184 1.59 18.12 -34.62
N ALA A 185 0.73 17.53 -35.46
CA ALA A 185 0.83 17.67 -36.91
C ALA A 185 0.64 19.13 -37.40
N GLN A 186 -0.02 19.97 -36.59
CA GLN A 186 -0.26 21.39 -36.88
C GLN A 186 0.72 22.33 -36.15
N MET A 187 1.59 21.78 -35.28
CA MET A 187 2.57 22.56 -34.54
C MET A 187 3.81 22.87 -35.40
N ARG A 188 4.65 23.80 -34.94
CA ARG A 188 5.98 24.02 -35.53
C ARG A 188 6.79 22.74 -35.42
N LYS A 189 7.72 22.55 -36.37
CA LYS A 189 8.67 21.42 -36.40
C LYS A 189 9.79 21.55 -35.35
N VAL A 190 9.43 21.97 -34.15
CA VAL A 190 10.33 22.10 -33.00
C VAL A 190 9.65 21.39 -31.82
N ILE A 191 10.33 20.38 -31.29
CA ILE A 191 9.87 19.59 -30.16
C ILE A 191 10.89 19.76 -29.03
N ALA A 192 10.44 20.18 -27.86
CA ALA A 192 11.22 20.16 -26.65
C ALA A 192 10.85 18.93 -25.82
N VAL A 193 11.85 18.22 -25.31
CA VAL A 193 11.67 17.05 -24.44
C VAL A 193 12.29 17.37 -23.10
N ASP A 194 11.52 17.17 -22.02
CA ASP A 194 12.00 17.29 -20.64
C ASP A 194 11.83 15.97 -19.89
N GLY A 195 12.70 15.74 -18.91
CA GLY A 195 12.74 14.52 -18.11
C GLY A 195 12.74 14.81 -16.62
N THR A 196 11.75 14.30 -15.91
CA THR A 196 11.65 14.41 -14.45
C THR A 196 11.96 13.08 -13.77
N PHE A 197 12.94 13.04 -12.86
CA PHE A 197 13.24 11.83 -12.08
C PHE A 197 12.10 11.49 -11.10
N LEU A 198 11.61 10.25 -11.18
CA LEU A 198 10.62 9.72 -10.25
C LEU A 198 11.27 9.21 -8.98
N ARG A 199 10.76 9.67 -7.84
CA ARG A 199 11.09 9.13 -6.52
C ARG A 199 10.22 7.89 -6.24
N SER A 200 10.58 6.77 -6.86
CA SER A 200 9.91 5.47 -6.65
C SER A 200 10.91 4.41 -6.17
N LYS A 201 10.43 3.25 -5.71
CA LYS A 201 11.27 2.10 -5.35
C LYS A 201 12.19 1.65 -6.50
N TYR A 202 11.72 1.81 -7.73
CA TYR A 202 12.43 1.41 -8.94
C TYR A 202 13.11 2.59 -9.66
N GLY A 203 13.00 3.79 -9.08
CA GLY A 203 13.43 5.04 -9.71
C GLY A 203 12.63 5.35 -10.98
N GLY A 204 13.33 5.99 -11.90
CA GLY A 204 12.93 6.18 -13.29
C GLY A 204 12.83 7.63 -13.73
N VAL A 205 12.64 7.87 -15.02
CA VAL A 205 12.42 9.19 -15.62
C VAL A 205 11.03 9.29 -16.27
N LEU A 206 10.26 10.32 -15.91
CA LEU A 206 9.09 10.69 -16.71
C LEU A 206 9.55 11.64 -17.80
N LEU A 207 9.62 11.15 -19.04
CA LEU A 207 9.78 12.02 -20.20
C LEU A 207 8.44 12.62 -20.60
N SER A 208 8.48 13.87 -21.07
CA SER A 208 7.36 14.59 -21.67
C SER A 208 7.88 15.39 -22.86
N ALA A 209 7.11 15.50 -23.94
CA ALA A 209 7.47 16.36 -25.05
C ALA A 209 6.39 17.41 -25.32
N VAL A 210 6.83 18.63 -25.58
CA VAL A 210 5.96 19.76 -25.88
C VAL A 210 6.35 20.33 -27.24
N ALA A 211 5.35 20.79 -27.97
CA ALA A 211 5.54 21.48 -29.24
C ALA A 211 4.90 22.88 -29.16
N GLN A 212 5.41 23.80 -29.96
CA GLN A 212 4.95 25.17 -30.00
C GLN A 212 4.15 25.41 -31.28
N ASP A 213 3.04 26.13 -31.18
CA ASP A 213 2.23 26.48 -32.34
C ASP A 213 2.78 27.70 -33.12
N ALA A 214 2.10 28.07 -34.19
CA ALA A 214 2.46 29.22 -35.02
C ALA A 214 2.32 30.58 -34.28
N GLU A 215 1.53 30.65 -33.22
CA GLU A 215 1.31 31.86 -32.43
C GLU A 215 2.18 31.92 -31.16
N SER A 216 3.06 30.94 -30.99
CA SER A 216 4.01 30.78 -29.88
C SER A 216 3.39 30.24 -28.57
N TYR A 217 2.16 29.72 -28.58
CA TYR A 217 1.60 28.98 -27.46
C TYR A 217 2.17 27.56 -27.39
N PHE A 218 2.39 27.07 -26.17
CA PHE A 218 2.79 25.69 -25.91
C PHE A 218 1.55 24.85 -25.68
N SER A 219 1.29 23.91 -26.58
CA SER A 219 0.35 22.81 -26.32
C SER A 219 1.16 21.58 -25.89
N GLY A 220 1.02 21.18 -24.63
CA GLY A 220 1.74 20.04 -24.07
C GLY A 220 0.95 18.74 -24.16
N GLY A 221 1.62 17.67 -24.61
CA GLY A 221 1.17 16.30 -24.43
C GLY A 221 2.22 15.52 -23.66
N ILE A 222 1.86 14.90 -22.53
CA ILE A 222 2.78 14.08 -21.74
C ILE A 222 3.15 12.82 -22.53
N LEU A 223 4.20 12.91 -23.35
CA LEU A 223 4.80 11.77 -24.04
C LEU A 223 5.61 10.94 -23.06
N HIS A 224 4.89 10.11 -22.28
CA HIS A 224 5.51 9.16 -21.37
C HIS A 224 6.53 8.34 -22.16
N SER A 225 7.81 8.40 -21.83
CA SER A 225 8.80 7.46 -22.36
C SER A 225 9.91 7.26 -21.34
N ARG A 226 10.37 6.01 -21.22
CA ARG A 226 11.41 5.47 -20.33
C ARG A 226 11.46 5.99 -18.90
N LEU A 227 10.83 5.22 -17.98
CA LEU A 227 11.25 5.19 -16.57
C LEU A 227 12.65 4.60 -16.49
#